data_AF-A0A9Q3H7I2-F1
#
_entry.id   AF-A0A9Q3H7I2-F1
#
_cell.length_a   1.000
_cell.length_b   1.000
_cell.length_c   1.000
_cell.angle_alpha   90.00
_cell.angle_beta   90.00
_cell.angle_gamma   90.00
#
_symmetry.space_group_name_H-M   'P 1'
#
loop_
_entity.id
_entity.type
_entity.pdbx_description
1 polymer ?
#
loop_
_entity_poly.entity_id
_entity_poly.type
_entity_poly.pdbx_seq_one_letter_code
_entity_poly.pdbx_strand_id
1 'polypeptide(L)'
;MASIILNSARSFSKLLFLFLLLSISQAFVYSQHDFTSNLTDLSGTWSSGSGNVRTGPGFANPVNFSFTYPKTAGISMSFTNDGFWEEAQYRFVSNGTRPNCVKAIVLWQHGRYTFEQNGSLTMQPIAVDGRIQVQDPCAAQTSFITYYNQPGIYQSWQIYNDAHHNTFNLQLQAFDNALFPRLYLVSKTPLMLPTTQLSKNSTKSKRSFIPEPPQALSGMWKRWYDAWA
;
A
#
# COMPACT_ATOMS: atom_id res chain seq x y z
N MET A 1 35.99 27.04 -75.46
CA MET A 1 36.65 26.21 -74.44
C MET A 1 36.13 26.63 -73.08
N ALA A 2 35.91 25.65 -72.20
CA ALA A 2 35.55 25.73 -70.78
C ALA A 2 34.11 26.15 -70.41
N SER A 3 33.36 25.13 -70.01
CA SER A 3 32.12 25.15 -69.23
C SER A 3 32.37 25.44 -67.73
N ILE A 4 31.28 25.43 -66.95
CA ILE A 4 31.16 25.17 -65.49
C ILE A 4 31.55 26.37 -64.58
N ILE A 5 30.85 26.84 -63.52
CA ILE A 5 29.94 26.25 -62.51
C ILE A 5 28.93 27.32 -62.01
N LEU A 6 27.64 26.97 -62.01
CA LEU A 6 26.57 27.61 -61.24
C LEU A 6 26.53 27.09 -59.79
N ASN A 7 26.05 27.94 -58.87
CA ASN A 7 25.32 27.60 -57.64
C ASN A 7 26.10 27.05 -56.43
N SER A 8 26.80 27.93 -55.72
CA SER A 8 27.11 27.76 -54.29
C SER A 8 26.09 28.53 -53.44
N ALA A 9 24.93 27.92 -53.13
CA ALA A 9 24.00 28.44 -52.09
C ALA A 9 22.86 27.47 -51.70
N ARG A 10 23.00 26.14 -51.87
CA ARG A 10 21.91 25.20 -51.54
C ARG A 10 22.30 23.99 -50.69
N SER A 11 23.50 24.00 -50.09
CA SER A 11 24.02 22.82 -49.37
C SER A 11 24.12 22.95 -47.85
N PHE A 12 23.51 23.95 -47.23
CA PHE A 12 23.51 24.08 -45.75
C PHE A 12 22.15 23.79 -45.08
N SER A 13 21.05 23.74 -45.84
CA SER A 13 19.72 23.51 -45.27
C SER A 13 19.38 22.02 -45.07
N LYS A 14 20.05 21.10 -45.79
CA LYS A 14 19.75 19.66 -45.70
C LYS A 14 20.51 18.91 -44.61
N LEU A 15 21.61 19.45 -44.08
CA LEU A 15 22.34 18.82 -42.95
C LEU A 15 21.71 19.13 -41.58
N LEU A 16 21.01 20.26 -41.45
CA LEU A 16 20.35 20.62 -40.18
C LEU A 16 19.06 19.80 -39.95
N PHE A 17 18.45 19.27 -41.02
CA PHE A 17 17.22 18.48 -40.93
C PHE A 17 17.45 16.99 -40.64
N LEU A 18 18.70 16.50 -40.75
CA LEU A 18 19.03 15.11 -40.46
C LEU A 18 19.41 14.86 -38.98
N PHE A 19 19.71 15.91 -38.22
CA PHE A 19 20.00 15.81 -36.77
C PHE A 19 18.77 16.03 -35.88
N LEU A 20 17.61 16.42 -36.43
CA LEU A 20 16.38 16.66 -35.67
C LEU A 20 15.40 15.45 -35.66
N LEU A 21 15.83 14.28 -36.13
CA LEU A 21 15.02 13.04 -36.11
C LEU A 21 15.59 11.97 -35.17
N LEU A 22 16.65 12.27 -34.41
CA LEU A 22 17.26 11.35 -33.45
C LEU A 22 17.05 11.80 -32.00
N SER A 23 15.85 12.26 -31.67
CA SER A 23 15.44 12.43 -30.28
C SER A 23 13.95 12.18 -30.19
N ILE A 24 13.61 11.08 -29.52
CA ILE A 24 12.36 10.71 -28.82
C ILE A 24 12.18 9.20 -29.01
N SER A 25 12.96 8.47 -28.21
CA SER A 25 12.54 7.17 -27.71
C SER A 25 13.23 6.99 -26.37
N GLN A 26 12.89 7.87 -25.42
CA GLN A 26 12.95 7.47 -24.03
C GLN A 26 11.88 6.40 -23.88
N ALA A 27 12.27 5.14 -24.03
CA ALA A 27 11.49 4.06 -23.50
C ALA A 27 11.40 4.33 -22.00
N PHE A 28 10.26 4.87 -21.54
CA PHE A 28 9.87 4.70 -20.16
C PHE A 28 9.79 3.20 -19.95
N VAL A 29 10.83 2.63 -19.35
CA VAL A 29 10.78 1.27 -18.82
C VAL A 29 9.85 1.36 -17.62
N TYR A 30 8.54 1.31 -17.87
CA TYR A 30 7.63 0.84 -16.85
C TYR A 30 8.02 -0.61 -16.60
N SER A 31 8.25 -0.96 -15.34
CA SER A 31 8.26 -2.36 -14.93
C SER A 31 6.85 -2.89 -15.18
N GLN A 32 6.62 -3.38 -16.41
CA GLN A 32 5.42 -4.09 -16.77
C GLN A 32 5.58 -5.46 -16.13
N HIS A 33 4.89 -5.67 -15.01
CA HIS A 33 4.73 -7.00 -14.45
C HIS A 33 3.87 -7.79 -15.43
N ASP A 34 4.49 -8.74 -16.13
CA ASP A 34 3.77 -9.65 -17.00
C ASP A 34 2.91 -10.57 -16.12
N PHE A 35 1.59 -10.35 -16.16
CA PHE A 35 0.58 -11.18 -15.49
C PHE A 35 0.62 -12.66 -15.93
N THR A 36 1.43 -13.00 -16.94
CA THR A 36 1.65 -14.37 -17.41
C THR A 36 3.01 -14.97 -17.04
N SER A 37 3.88 -14.22 -16.34
CA SER A 37 5.16 -14.73 -15.88
C SER A 37 5.02 -15.54 -14.60
N ASN A 38 5.74 -16.66 -14.54
CA ASN A 38 5.74 -17.74 -13.53
C ASN A 38 6.30 -17.29 -12.16
N LEU A 39 5.87 -16.12 -11.67
CA LEU A 39 6.15 -15.57 -10.36
C LEU A 39 5.14 -16.13 -9.36
N THR A 40 5.59 -16.34 -8.13
CA THR A 40 4.76 -16.73 -6.99
C THR A 40 3.51 -15.86 -6.94
N ASP A 41 2.33 -16.48 -7.05
CA ASP A 41 1.04 -15.80 -6.94
C ASP A 41 1.04 -14.90 -5.69
N LEU A 42 0.57 -13.64 -5.82
CA LEU A 42 0.45 -12.68 -4.71
C LEU A 42 -0.32 -13.28 -3.52
N SER A 43 -1.15 -14.29 -3.81
CA SER A 43 -1.83 -15.13 -2.85
C SER A 43 -0.96 -15.58 -1.68
N GLY A 44 -1.54 -15.55 -0.48
CA GLY A 44 -0.89 -15.95 0.75
C GLY A 44 -0.85 -14.82 1.77
N THR A 45 -0.22 -15.11 2.90
CA THR A 45 -0.04 -14.19 4.02
C THR A 45 1.39 -13.71 4.08
N TRP A 46 1.55 -12.41 4.06
CA TRP A 46 2.80 -11.68 4.12
C TRP A 46 2.87 -10.91 5.43
N SER A 47 4.05 -10.82 6.06
CA SER A 47 4.24 -10.05 7.30
C SER A 47 5.61 -9.39 7.37
N SER A 48 5.67 -8.20 7.95
CA SER A 48 6.92 -7.51 8.27
C SER A 48 7.47 -7.88 9.66
N GLY A 49 8.68 -7.40 9.94
CA GLY A 49 9.36 -7.55 11.23
C GLY A 49 9.64 -9.02 11.55
N SER A 50 9.30 -9.43 12.77
CA SER A 50 9.47 -10.80 13.26
C SER A 50 8.32 -11.74 12.88
N GLY A 51 7.33 -11.30 12.09
CA GLY A 51 6.27 -12.19 11.58
C GLY A 51 5.18 -12.59 12.58
N ASN A 52 5.10 -11.91 13.74
CA ASN A 52 4.11 -12.20 14.78
C ASN A 52 2.75 -11.55 14.51
N VAL A 53 2.72 -10.41 13.79
CA VAL A 53 1.45 -9.84 13.32
C VAL A 53 0.98 -10.73 12.18
N ARG A 54 -0.22 -11.29 12.31
CA ARG A 54 -0.82 -12.15 11.30
C ARG A 54 -2.28 -11.80 11.19
N THR A 55 -2.75 -11.63 9.97
CA THR A 55 -4.16 -11.52 9.62
C THR A 55 -4.95 -12.77 10.04
N GLY A 56 -6.27 -12.62 10.15
CA GLY A 56 -7.22 -13.67 10.50
C GLY A 56 -7.84 -13.51 11.90
N PRO A 57 -8.64 -14.52 12.32
CA PRO A 57 -9.41 -14.47 13.57
C PRO A 57 -8.54 -14.41 14.84
N GLY A 58 -7.25 -14.73 14.74
CA GLY A 58 -6.29 -14.61 15.84
C GLY A 58 -5.82 -13.18 16.13
N PHE A 59 -6.19 -12.21 15.29
CA PHE A 59 -5.77 -10.81 15.43
C PHE A 59 -6.93 -9.86 15.72
N ALA A 60 -8.04 -9.98 14.99
CA ALA A 60 -9.17 -9.08 15.13
C ALA A 60 -10.50 -9.84 15.29
N ASN A 61 -11.39 -9.27 16.10
CA ASN A 61 -12.81 -9.61 16.12
C ASN A 61 -13.61 -8.31 15.88
N PRO A 62 -13.97 -8.02 14.61
CA PRO A 62 -14.63 -6.76 14.25
C PRO A 62 -16.07 -6.67 14.77
N VAL A 63 -16.73 -7.80 15.00
CA VAL A 63 -18.10 -7.84 15.54
C VAL A 63 -18.11 -7.36 17.00
N ASN A 64 -17.11 -7.78 17.79
CA ASN A 64 -17.00 -7.43 19.21
C ASN A 64 -16.11 -6.21 19.49
N PHE A 65 -15.61 -5.52 18.45
CA PHE A 65 -14.70 -4.38 18.61
C PHE A 65 -13.50 -4.72 19.51
N SER A 66 -12.80 -5.82 19.21
CA SER A 66 -11.64 -6.23 19.99
C SER A 66 -10.48 -6.72 19.12
N PHE A 67 -9.26 -6.50 19.62
CA PHE A 67 -8.03 -7.00 19.03
C PHE A 67 -7.29 -7.93 19.99
N THR A 68 -6.56 -8.89 19.43
CA THR A 68 -5.59 -9.72 20.14
C THR A 68 -4.20 -9.25 19.78
N TYR A 69 -3.47 -8.75 20.78
CA TYR A 69 -2.18 -8.10 20.57
C TYR A 69 -1.07 -9.13 20.32
N PRO A 70 -0.35 -9.03 19.19
CA PRO A 70 0.82 -9.84 18.94
C PRO A 70 1.98 -9.46 19.88
N LYS A 71 2.93 -10.38 20.07
CA LYS A 71 4.11 -10.17 20.93
C LYS A 71 5.03 -9.03 20.45
N THR A 72 4.96 -8.68 19.16
CA THR A 72 5.80 -7.64 18.55
C THR A 72 4.99 -6.85 17.54
N ALA A 73 5.38 -5.58 17.34
CA ALA A 73 4.84 -4.74 16.28
C ALA A 73 5.18 -5.28 14.88
N GLY A 74 4.37 -4.91 13.91
CA GLY A 74 4.50 -5.32 12.52
C GLY A 74 3.24 -5.02 11.72
N ILE A 75 3.29 -5.42 10.46
CA ILE A 75 2.17 -5.37 9.52
C ILE A 75 2.05 -6.74 8.90
N SER A 76 0.83 -7.19 8.68
CA SER A 76 0.54 -8.35 7.85
C SER A 76 -0.54 -8.04 6.84
N MET A 77 -0.39 -8.61 5.65
CA MET A 77 -1.38 -8.56 4.58
C MET A 77 -1.61 -9.97 4.05
N SER A 78 -2.87 -10.33 3.84
CA SER A 78 -3.24 -11.58 3.18
C SER A 78 -3.96 -11.30 1.88
N PHE A 79 -3.68 -12.11 0.85
CA PHE A 79 -4.33 -12.03 -0.45
C PHE A 79 -4.87 -13.40 -0.87
N THR A 80 -6.06 -13.42 -1.46
CA THR A 80 -6.63 -14.62 -2.11
C THR A 80 -6.64 -14.46 -3.61
N ASN A 81 -6.55 -15.56 -4.34
CA ASN A 81 -6.67 -15.59 -5.81
C ASN A 81 -7.99 -15.00 -6.33
N ASP A 82 -9.04 -15.03 -5.51
CA ASP A 82 -10.37 -14.51 -5.86
C ASP A 82 -10.49 -12.98 -5.73
N GLY A 83 -9.38 -12.27 -5.46
CA GLY A 83 -9.35 -10.81 -5.41
C GLY A 83 -9.75 -10.20 -4.06
N PHE A 84 -9.65 -10.95 -2.96
CA PHE A 84 -9.84 -10.44 -1.60
C PHE A 84 -8.52 -10.21 -0.87
N TRP A 85 -8.50 -9.18 -0.03
CA TRP A 85 -7.36 -8.87 0.82
C TRP A 85 -7.80 -8.60 2.25
N GLU A 86 -6.86 -8.78 3.16
CA GLU A 86 -6.97 -8.39 4.56
C GLU A 86 -5.67 -7.75 5.03
N GLU A 87 -5.77 -6.74 5.89
CA GLU A 87 -4.65 -6.07 6.53
C GLU A 87 -4.81 -6.09 8.06
N ALA A 88 -3.69 -6.35 8.72
CA ALA A 88 -3.52 -6.27 10.15
C ALA A 88 -2.26 -5.45 10.45
N GLN A 89 -2.37 -4.37 11.23
CA GLN A 89 -1.19 -3.64 11.69
C GLN A 89 -1.20 -3.49 13.20
N TYR A 90 -0.04 -3.70 13.81
CA TYR A 90 0.25 -3.31 15.18
C TYR A 90 1.50 -2.45 15.20
N ARG A 91 1.35 -1.17 15.51
CA ARG A 91 2.42 -0.17 15.39
C ARG A 91 2.51 0.70 16.64
N PHE A 92 3.68 1.30 16.82
CA PHE A 92 3.91 2.31 17.83
C PHE A 92 4.27 3.63 17.17
N VAL A 93 3.78 4.73 17.73
CA VAL A 93 4.17 6.09 17.36
C VAL A 93 4.91 6.69 18.56
N SER A 94 6.21 6.89 18.37
CA SER A 94 7.09 7.48 19.38
C SER A 94 6.87 8.99 19.49
N ASN A 95 7.10 9.52 20.70
CA ASN A 95 7.09 10.97 20.95
C ASN A 95 8.43 11.37 21.57
N GLY A 96 9.32 11.95 20.76
CA GLY A 96 10.68 12.32 21.20
C GLY A 96 10.70 13.41 22.28
N THR A 97 9.70 14.30 22.29
CA THR A 97 9.57 15.34 23.32
C THR A 97 9.04 14.77 24.63
N ARG A 98 8.15 13.77 24.58
CA ARG A 98 7.56 13.11 25.75
C ARG A 98 7.67 11.59 25.62
N PRO A 99 8.82 10.99 25.97
CA PRO A 99 9.06 9.55 25.78
C PRO A 99 8.10 8.64 26.56
N ASN A 100 7.46 9.14 27.61
CA ASN A 100 6.42 8.42 28.35
C ASN A 100 5.06 8.39 27.63
N CYS A 101 4.91 9.12 26.52
CA CYS A 101 3.68 9.26 25.73
C CYS A 101 3.75 8.50 24.40
N VAL A 102 4.24 7.27 24.42
CA VAL A 102 4.23 6.40 23.23
C VAL A 102 2.80 5.93 22.96
N LYS A 103 2.35 6.07 21.71
CA LYS A 103 1.03 5.60 21.30
C LYS A 103 1.14 4.24 20.65
N ALA A 104 0.24 3.32 20.97
CA ALA A 104 0.08 2.08 20.24
C ALA A 104 -1.15 2.18 19.35
N ILE A 105 -1.02 1.74 18.10
CA ILE A 105 -2.11 1.72 17.14
C ILE A 105 -2.26 0.30 16.61
N VAL A 106 -3.46 -0.24 16.73
CA VAL A 106 -3.84 -1.53 16.15
C VAL A 106 -4.95 -1.26 15.15
N LEU A 107 -4.81 -1.75 13.93
CA LEU A 107 -5.86 -1.63 12.94
C LEU A 107 -6.04 -2.91 12.16
N TRP A 108 -7.26 -3.09 11.68
CA TRP A 108 -7.65 -4.17 10.82
C TRP A 108 -8.67 -3.67 9.80
N GLN A 109 -8.51 -4.11 8.56
CA GLN A 109 -9.50 -3.91 7.51
C GLN A 109 -9.35 -4.99 6.45
N HIS A 110 -10.42 -5.21 5.68
CA HIS A 110 -10.45 -6.20 4.61
C HIS A 110 -11.35 -5.73 3.49
N GLY A 111 -11.19 -6.31 2.31
CA GLY A 111 -12.05 -6.04 1.18
C GLY A 111 -11.54 -6.64 -0.12
N ARG A 112 -11.75 -5.92 -1.23
CA ARG A 112 -11.34 -6.37 -2.56
C ARG A 112 -10.13 -5.62 -3.05
N TYR A 113 -9.25 -6.32 -3.75
CA TYR A 113 -8.13 -5.71 -4.45
C TYR A 113 -8.26 -5.94 -5.95
N THR A 114 -7.72 -5.02 -6.73
CA THR A 114 -7.74 -5.08 -8.18
C THR A 114 -6.39 -4.66 -8.75
N PHE A 115 -5.96 -5.36 -9.79
CA PHE A 115 -4.81 -4.97 -10.59
C PHE A 115 -5.27 -4.01 -11.67
N GLU A 116 -4.72 -2.80 -11.64
CA GLU A 116 -5.02 -1.78 -12.62
C GLU A 116 -4.14 -1.95 -13.86
N GLN A 117 -4.60 -1.44 -15.01
CA GLN A 117 -3.86 -1.53 -16.28
C GLN A 117 -2.50 -0.82 -16.26
N ASN A 118 -2.32 0.14 -15.35
CA ASN A 118 -1.06 0.85 -15.15
C ASN A 118 -0.07 0.08 -14.24
N GLY A 119 -0.40 -1.14 -13.81
CA GLY A 119 0.42 -1.95 -12.90
C GLY A 119 0.22 -1.65 -11.41
N SER A 120 -0.63 -0.67 -11.07
CA SER A 120 -0.94 -0.35 -9.68
C SER A 120 -1.90 -1.36 -9.05
N LEU A 121 -1.85 -1.46 -7.73
CA LEU A 121 -2.71 -2.30 -6.92
C LEU A 121 -3.65 -1.40 -6.12
N THR A 122 -4.94 -1.50 -6.39
CA THR A 122 -5.98 -0.76 -5.68
C THR A 122 -6.64 -1.66 -4.63
N MET A 123 -6.92 -1.08 -3.47
CA MET A 123 -7.49 -1.78 -2.31
C MET A 123 -8.76 -1.07 -1.86
N GLN A 124 -9.89 -1.74 -2.04
CA GLN A 124 -11.20 -1.23 -1.67
C GLN A 124 -11.74 -2.01 -0.45
N PRO A 125 -11.77 -1.40 0.74
CA PRO A 125 -12.26 -2.06 1.94
C PRO A 125 -13.79 -2.17 1.97
N ILE A 126 -14.30 -3.13 2.75
CA ILE A 126 -15.70 -3.16 3.17
C ILE A 126 -15.89 -2.11 4.26
N ALA A 127 -16.56 -1.01 3.89
CA ALA A 127 -16.59 0.23 4.67
C ALA A 127 -17.06 0.10 6.13
N VAL A 128 -17.88 -0.90 6.45
CA VAL A 128 -18.45 -1.07 7.80
C VAL A 128 -17.65 -2.00 8.71
N ASP A 129 -16.63 -2.68 8.18
CA ASP A 129 -15.94 -3.76 8.90
C ASP A 129 -14.64 -3.31 9.54
N GLY A 130 -13.91 -2.39 8.94
CA GLY A 130 -12.62 -1.99 9.46
C GLY A 130 -12.71 -1.44 10.89
N ARG A 131 -11.68 -1.73 11.68
CA ARG A 131 -11.55 -1.30 13.08
C ARG A 131 -10.17 -0.71 13.29
N ILE A 132 -10.11 0.32 14.13
CA ILE A 132 -8.86 0.91 14.60
C ILE A 132 -8.97 1.16 16.10
N GLN A 133 -7.98 0.70 16.84
CA GLN A 133 -7.81 0.99 18.25
C GLN A 133 -6.55 1.83 18.45
N VAL A 134 -6.70 2.94 19.16
CA VAL A 134 -5.60 3.81 19.56
C VAL A 134 -5.47 3.74 21.07
N GLN A 135 -4.26 3.48 21.53
CA GLN A 135 -3.86 3.55 22.93
C GLN A 135 -2.89 4.71 23.10
N ASP A 136 -3.27 5.70 23.89
CA ASP A 136 -2.47 6.90 24.14
C ASP A 136 -2.45 7.17 25.65
N PRO A 137 -1.36 6.83 26.36
CA PRO A 137 -1.28 6.98 27.81
C PRO A 137 -1.33 8.45 28.27
N CYS A 138 -1.15 9.41 27.37
CA CYS A 138 -1.14 10.83 27.68
C CYS A 138 -2.38 11.59 27.18
N ALA A 139 -3.30 10.92 26.48
CA ALA A 139 -4.57 11.50 26.10
C ALA A 139 -5.59 11.42 27.25
N ALA A 140 -6.65 12.23 27.16
CA ALA A 140 -7.77 12.17 28.11
C ALA A 140 -8.49 10.81 28.11
N GLN A 141 -8.54 10.15 26.95
CA GLN A 141 -9.00 8.78 26.80
C GLN A 141 -7.81 7.89 26.45
N THR A 142 -7.45 6.98 27.36
CA THR A 142 -6.23 6.17 27.25
C THR A 142 -6.33 5.06 26.23
N SER A 143 -7.53 4.55 25.96
CA SER A 143 -7.79 3.62 24.88
C SER A 143 -9.19 3.81 24.32
N PHE A 144 -9.30 3.80 23.00
CA PHE A 144 -10.57 3.77 22.30
C PHE A 144 -10.46 2.97 21.01
N ILE A 145 -11.55 2.28 20.65
CA ILE A 145 -11.69 1.57 19.40
C ILE A 145 -12.86 2.16 18.61
N THR A 146 -12.68 2.32 17.30
CA THR A 146 -13.68 2.91 16.40
C THR A 146 -13.62 2.26 15.02
N TYR A 147 -14.56 2.64 14.15
CA TYR A 147 -14.60 2.22 12.76
C TYR A 147 -13.41 2.78 11.98
N TYR A 148 -12.95 2.01 10.98
CA TYR A 148 -11.88 2.39 10.08
C TYR A 148 -12.27 2.02 8.65
N ASN A 149 -12.04 2.95 7.72
CA ASN A 149 -12.29 2.75 6.30
C ASN A 149 -11.30 3.61 5.52
N GLN A 150 -10.30 2.98 4.95
CA GLN A 150 -9.22 3.65 4.22
C GLN A 150 -8.91 2.88 2.94
N PRO A 151 -9.48 3.32 1.79
CA PRO A 151 -9.10 2.79 0.48
C PRO A 151 -7.63 3.09 0.18
N GLY A 152 -6.90 2.09 -0.29
CA GLY A 152 -5.46 2.20 -0.56
C GLY A 152 -5.14 2.09 -2.05
N ILE A 153 -4.04 2.72 -2.45
CA ILE A 153 -3.41 2.50 -3.76
C ILE A 153 -1.90 2.31 -3.57
N TYR A 154 -1.37 1.25 -4.17
CA TYR A 154 0.06 1.02 -4.28
C TYR A 154 0.44 1.19 -5.75
N GLN A 155 1.33 2.13 -6.04
CA GLN A 155 1.72 2.47 -7.41
C GLN A 155 2.40 1.32 -8.13
N SER A 156 3.23 0.58 -7.39
CA SER A 156 3.89 -0.62 -7.88
C SER A 156 3.98 -1.65 -6.75
N TRP A 157 4.17 -2.89 -7.14
CA TRP A 157 4.40 -4.01 -6.24
C TRP A 157 5.33 -5.00 -6.93
N GLN A 158 6.16 -5.69 -6.15
CA GLN A 158 7.08 -6.70 -6.67
C GLN A 158 7.24 -7.83 -5.65
N ILE A 159 7.37 -9.05 -6.17
CA ILE A 159 7.70 -10.23 -5.38
C ILE A 159 9.07 -10.72 -5.83
N TYR A 160 9.99 -10.88 -4.90
CA TYR A 160 11.32 -11.42 -5.16
C TYR A 160 11.80 -12.29 -3.99
N ASN A 161 12.74 -13.20 -4.25
CA ASN A 161 13.36 -13.98 -3.18
C ASN A 161 14.43 -13.14 -2.49
N ASP A 162 14.32 -12.95 -1.17
CA ASP A 162 15.36 -12.30 -0.38
C ASP A 162 16.44 -13.32 0.02
N ALA A 163 17.64 -13.17 -0.54
CA ALA A 163 18.77 -14.06 -0.28
C ALA A 163 19.20 -14.08 1.20
N HIS A 164 18.98 -13.01 1.95
CA HIS A 164 19.37 -12.94 3.36
C HIS A 164 18.43 -13.73 4.27
N HIS A 165 17.14 -13.78 3.93
CA HIS A 165 16.12 -14.47 4.73
C HIS A 165 15.67 -15.79 4.10
N ASN A 166 16.15 -16.11 2.89
CA ASN A 166 15.79 -17.28 2.09
C ASN A 166 14.26 -17.48 2.00
N THR A 167 13.53 -16.37 1.82
CA THR A 167 12.07 -16.35 1.73
C THR A 167 11.61 -15.29 0.74
N PHE A 168 10.43 -15.48 0.16
CA PHE A 168 9.83 -14.49 -0.72
C PHE A 168 9.48 -13.21 0.05
N ASN A 169 9.79 -12.09 -0.57
CA ASN A 169 9.48 -10.76 -0.11
C ASN A 169 8.51 -10.08 -1.07
N LEU A 170 7.46 -9.49 -0.52
CA LEU A 170 6.55 -8.57 -1.19
C LEU A 170 6.93 -7.15 -0.80
N GLN A 171 7.36 -6.38 -1.79
CA GLN A 171 7.68 -4.97 -1.66
C GLN A 171 6.60 -4.16 -2.38
N LEU A 172 5.84 -3.38 -1.60
CA LEU A 172 4.83 -2.46 -2.12
C LEU A 172 5.40 -1.03 -2.17
N GLN A 173 4.94 -0.23 -3.12
CA GLN A 173 5.27 1.18 -3.23
C GLN A 173 4.00 2.02 -3.05
N ALA A 174 4.04 2.96 -2.10
CA ALA A 174 2.94 3.85 -1.76
C ALA A 174 2.64 4.88 -2.87
N PHE A 175 1.59 5.67 -2.67
CA PHE A 175 1.16 6.73 -3.60
C PHE A 175 2.15 7.91 -3.71
N ASP A 176 3.06 8.08 -2.76
CA ASP A 176 4.06 9.14 -2.71
C ASP A 176 5.46 8.65 -3.11
N ASN A 177 5.54 7.48 -3.76
CA ASN A 177 6.75 6.73 -4.07
C ASN A 177 7.49 6.15 -2.86
N ALA A 178 7.03 6.34 -1.62
CA ALA A 178 7.66 5.72 -0.47
C ALA A 178 7.52 4.20 -0.52
N LEU A 179 8.58 3.50 -0.11
CA LEU A 179 8.53 2.04 0.00
C LEU A 179 7.75 1.65 1.25
N PHE A 180 6.73 0.82 1.08
CA PHE A 180 6.07 0.18 2.22
C PHE A 180 7.06 -0.77 2.91
N PRO A 181 6.90 -1.06 4.21
CA PRO A 181 7.75 -2.04 4.88
C PRO A 181 7.75 -3.37 4.13
N ARG A 182 8.94 -3.94 3.98
CA ARG A 182 9.15 -5.27 3.41
C ARG A 182 8.25 -6.29 4.11
N LEU A 183 7.42 -7.00 3.35
CA LEU A 183 6.56 -8.08 3.84
C LEU A 183 7.13 -9.42 3.39
N TYR A 184 7.44 -10.32 4.33
CA TYR A 184 7.94 -11.66 4.01
C TYR A 184 6.79 -12.66 3.99
N LEU A 185 6.86 -13.64 3.08
CA LEU A 185 5.87 -14.70 2.98
C LEU A 185 5.91 -15.57 4.24
N VAL A 186 4.80 -15.60 4.97
CA VAL A 186 4.60 -16.40 6.20
C VAL A 186 3.87 -17.70 5.88
N SER A 187 2.89 -17.64 4.99
CA SER A 187 2.07 -18.79 4.59
C SER A 187 1.63 -18.62 3.15
N LYS A 188 1.69 -19.70 2.35
CA LYS A 188 1.09 -19.71 1.01
C LYS A 188 -0.43 -19.73 1.04
N THR A 189 -1.01 -20.26 2.11
CA THR A 189 -2.46 -20.21 2.32
C THR A 189 -2.81 -18.89 3.00
N PRO A 190 -3.72 -18.07 2.44
CA PRO A 190 -4.16 -16.84 3.06
C PRO A 190 -4.85 -17.10 4.40
N LEU A 191 -4.32 -16.49 5.45
CA LEU A 191 -4.96 -16.39 6.76
C LEU A 191 -5.76 -15.09 6.79
N MET A 192 -7.08 -15.17 6.81
CA MET A 192 -7.98 -14.01 6.89
C MET A 192 -9.32 -14.41 7.50
N LEU A 193 -10.07 -13.42 7.97
CA LEU A 193 -11.47 -13.54 8.33
C LEU A 193 -12.34 -13.75 7.07
N PRO A 194 -13.63 -14.13 7.22
CA PRO A 194 -14.51 -14.31 6.06
C PRO A 194 -14.59 -13.03 5.22
N THR A 195 -14.52 -13.19 3.90
CA THR A 195 -14.46 -12.10 2.91
C THR A 195 -15.80 -11.39 2.67
N THR A 196 -16.86 -11.84 3.35
CA THR A 196 -18.17 -11.20 3.37
C THR A 196 -18.23 -10.06 4.38
N GLN A 197 -19.19 -9.16 4.23
CA GLN A 197 -19.47 -8.15 5.25
C GLN A 197 -19.76 -8.80 6.62
N LEU A 198 -18.99 -8.43 7.65
CA LEU A 198 -19.06 -9.02 8.99
C LEU A 198 -19.92 -8.20 9.96
N SER A 199 -19.96 -6.89 9.77
CA SER A 199 -20.64 -5.93 10.64
C SER A 199 -21.98 -5.54 10.03
N LYS A 200 -23.02 -5.40 10.87
CA LYS A 200 -24.30 -4.87 10.41
C LYS A 200 -24.19 -3.37 10.18
N ASN A 201 -24.83 -2.86 9.11
CA ASN A 201 -25.03 -1.42 8.94
C ASN A 201 -25.84 -0.92 10.15
N SER A 202 -25.32 0.03 10.91
CA SER A 202 -26.09 0.68 11.97
C SER A 202 -27.15 1.58 11.32
N THR A 203 -28.33 1.03 11.05
CA THR A 203 -29.53 1.82 10.76
C THR A 203 -29.98 2.52 12.04
N LYS A 204 -29.31 3.64 12.39
CA LYS A 204 -29.78 4.82 13.17
C LYS A 204 -28.62 5.45 13.97
N SER A 205 -28.12 6.59 13.47
CA SER A 205 -28.14 7.85 14.23
C SER A 205 -27.87 9.01 13.28
N LYS A 206 -28.80 9.96 13.22
CA LYS A 206 -28.59 11.27 12.59
C LYS A 206 -27.57 12.05 13.44
N ARG A 207 -26.30 11.80 13.21
CA ARG A 207 -25.23 12.76 13.47
C ARG A 207 -24.19 12.58 12.36
N SER A 208 -24.50 13.15 11.20
CA SER A 208 -23.50 13.38 10.18
C SER A 208 -22.45 14.31 10.78
N PHE A 209 -21.37 13.74 11.31
CA PHE A 209 -20.09 14.44 11.26
C PHE A 209 -19.82 14.60 9.77
N ILE A 210 -19.99 15.83 9.28
CA ILE A 210 -19.49 16.22 7.98
C ILE A 210 -18.00 15.90 8.03
N PRO A 211 -17.48 14.96 7.22
CA PRO A 211 -16.05 14.81 7.11
C PRO A 211 -15.50 16.15 6.65
N GLU A 212 -14.57 16.69 7.43
CA GLU A 212 -13.76 17.83 7.01
C GLU A 212 -13.19 17.54 5.60
N PRO A 213 -13.07 18.55 4.72
CA PRO A 213 -12.70 18.34 3.32
C PRO A 213 -11.38 17.56 3.17
N PRO A 214 -11.08 17.01 1.98
CA PRO A 214 -10.05 15.98 1.73
C PRO A 214 -8.60 16.33 2.15
N GLN A 215 -8.36 17.53 2.65
CA GLN A 215 -7.05 18.03 3.07
C GLN A 215 -6.58 17.47 4.43
N ALA A 216 -7.49 17.08 5.32
CA ALA A 216 -7.11 16.47 6.61
C ALA A 216 -6.71 14.99 6.49
N LEU A 217 -7.35 14.25 5.57
CA LEU A 217 -7.05 12.85 5.30
C LEU A 217 -5.75 12.67 4.53
N SER A 218 -5.41 13.54 3.57
CA SER A 218 -4.10 13.48 2.91
C SER A 218 -2.95 13.67 3.90
N GLY A 219 -3.12 14.55 4.89
CA GLY A 219 -2.16 14.73 5.99
C GLY A 219 -2.09 13.54 6.94
N MET A 220 -3.20 12.81 7.12
CA MET A 220 -3.21 11.57 7.89
C MET A 220 -2.47 10.46 7.14
N TRP A 221 -2.86 10.15 5.90
CA TRP A 221 -2.16 9.17 5.05
C TRP A 221 -0.67 9.47 4.96
N LYS A 222 -0.32 10.74 4.73
CA LYS A 222 1.07 11.20 4.76
C LYS A 222 1.71 10.99 6.13
N ARG A 223 1.08 11.32 7.26
CA ARG A 223 1.62 11.00 8.61
C ARG A 223 1.74 9.51 8.91
N TRP A 224 0.84 8.68 8.39
CA TRP A 224 0.83 7.24 8.57
C TRP A 224 1.96 6.55 7.80
N TYR A 225 2.30 7.11 6.63
CA TYR A 225 3.47 6.72 5.82
C TYR A 225 4.77 7.39 6.28
N ASP A 226 4.76 8.65 6.66
CA ASP A 226 5.89 9.41 7.24
C ASP A 226 6.36 8.79 8.56
N ALA A 227 5.48 8.09 9.31
CA ALA A 227 5.86 7.32 10.50
C ALA A 227 6.75 6.09 10.19
N TRP A 228 7.21 5.93 8.95
CA TRP A 228 8.23 4.98 8.51
C TRP A 228 9.56 5.63 8.11
N ALA A 229 9.61 6.97 8.00
CA ALA A 229 10.85 7.73 7.79
C ALA A 229 11.41 8.21 9.13
#